data_AF-A0AAV2C984-F1
#
_entry.id   AF-A0AAV2C984-F1
#
_cell.length_a   1.000
_cell.length_b   1.000
_cell.length_c   1.000
_cell.angle_alpha   90.00
_cell.angle_beta   90.00
_cell.angle_gamma   90.00
#
_symmetry.space_group_name_H-M   'P 1'
#
loop_
_entity.id
_entity.type
_entity.pdbx_description
1 polymer ?
#
loop_
_entity_poly.entity_id
_entity_poly.type
_entity_poly.pdbx_seq_one_letter_code
_entity_poly.pdbx_strand_id
1 'polypeptide(L)'
;MRYLKRTANLGIHYQRFPAVLEGYSDANWNTLSDDSKATSGYVFNIAGGAVSWKSKKQTILAQSTMESEMIALETASEEASWLRGLLSEIPLWERSVPPVLIHCDSTAAISKVENRFYNGKKRQIRRKHSTVRELLTIGAVRVDHIRSEQNLADPLTKGLPREKVQNTAKGMRLMPTEPRTTSDGNPTQ
;
A
#
# COMPACT_ATOMS: atom_id res chain seq x y z
N MET A 1 -19.78 19.07 -0.97
CA MET A 1 -18.38 18.57 -1.02
C MET A 1 -17.45 19.40 -0.11
N ARG A 2 -17.33 19.08 1.19
CA ARG A 2 -16.41 19.81 2.10
C ARG A 2 -14.94 19.36 1.97
N TYR A 3 -14.70 18.09 1.68
CA TYR A 3 -13.35 17.53 1.56
C TYR A 3 -12.61 18.13 0.35
N LEU A 4 -13.17 18.00 -0.85
CA LEU A 4 -12.56 18.55 -2.08
C LEU A 4 -12.28 20.05 -1.99
N LYS A 5 -13.19 20.84 -1.39
CA LYS A 5 -12.95 22.28 -1.18
C LYS A 5 -11.77 22.57 -0.25
N ARG A 6 -11.54 21.71 0.75
CA ARG A 6 -10.44 21.86 1.71
C ARG A 6 -9.10 21.32 1.22
N THR A 7 -9.11 20.47 0.19
CA THR A 7 -7.90 19.83 -0.36
C THR A 7 -7.61 20.29 -1.79
N ALA A 8 -8.29 21.32 -2.28
CA ALA A 8 -8.15 21.82 -3.64
C ALA A 8 -6.73 22.36 -3.93
N ASN A 9 -6.04 22.84 -2.90
CA ASN A 9 -4.68 23.33 -2.96
C ASN A 9 -3.64 22.27 -2.56
N LEU A 10 -4.01 20.98 -2.54
CA LEU A 10 -3.08 19.90 -2.27
C LEU A 10 -2.74 19.14 -3.55
N GLY A 11 -1.47 18.76 -3.70
CA GLY A 11 -0.97 17.94 -4.80
C GLY A 11 0.02 16.91 -4.29
N ILE A 12 0.32 15.89 -5.11
CA ILE A 12 1.34 14.90 -4.80
C ILE A 12 2.69 15.43 -5.27
N HIS A 13 3.66 15.52 -4.37
CA HIS A 13 4.99 16.07 -4.67
C HIS A 13 6.02 14.95 -4.78
N TYR A 14 6.66 14.83 -5.94
CA TYR A 14 7.72 13.86 -6.19
C TYR A 14 9.09 14.47 -5.92
N GLN A 15 10.00 13.68 -5.35
CA GLN A 15 11.42 14.05 -5.29
C GLN A 15 12.15 13.54 -6.52
N ARG A 16 13.38 14.02 -6.72
CA ARG A 16 14.21 13.57 -7.84
C ARG A 16 14.79 12.17 -7.59
N PHE A 17 15.25 11.88 -6.37
CA PHE A 17 15.87 10.61 -6.00
C PHE A 17 15.65 10.28 -4.50
N PRO A 18 15.72 8.99 -4.10
CA PRO A 18 15.79 7.83 -4.98
C PRO A 18 14.41 7.47 -5.55
N ALA A 19 14.35 7.08 -6.83
CA ALA A 19 13.11 6.74 -7.53
C ALA A 19 12.73 5.26 -7.31
N VAL A 20 12.67 4.83 -6.06
CA VAL A 20 12.34 3.43 -5.71
C VAL A 20 10.84 3.24 -5.68
N LEU A 21 10.36 2.15 -6.29
CA LEU A 21 8.99 1.69 -6.14
C LEU A 21 8.86 0.87 -4.85
N GLU A 22 8.02 1.34 -3.93
CA GLU A 22 7.70 0.67 -2.67
C GLU A 22 6.18 0.63 -2.47
N GLY A 23 5.70 -0.39 -1.77
CA GLY A 23 4.29 -0.65 -1.55
C GLY A 23 3.95 -0.79 -0.07
N TYR A 24 2.68 -0.58 0.24
CA TYR A 24 2.09 -0.78 1.56
C TYR A 24 0.81 -1.57 1.38
N SER A 25 0.57 -2.57 2.23
CA SER A 25 -0.64 -3.38 2.23
C SER A 25 -1.24 -3.41 3.63
N ASP A 26 -2.57 -3.38 3.70
CA ASP A 26 -3.32 -3.52 4.95
C ASP A 26 -4.69 -4.15 4.68
N ALA A 27 -5.25 -4.79 5.70
CA ALA A 27 -6.65 -5.19 5.70
C ALA A 27 -7.34 -4.84 7.03
N ASN A 28 -8.64 -4.65 6.97
CA ASN A 28 -9.45 -4.54 8.17
C ASN A 28 -10.57 -5.59 8.15
N TRP A 29 -10.45 -6.59 9.01
CA TRP A 29 -11.47 -7.61 9.21
C TRP A 29 -12.57 -7.09 10.15
N ASN A 30 -13.46 -6.27 9.59
CA ASN A 30 -14.56 -5.69 10.35
C ASN A 30 -15.68 -6.73 10.56
N THR A 31 -15.64 -7.44 11.69
CA THR A 31 -16.65 -8.43 12.12
C THR A 31 -18.00 -7.80 12.49
N LEU A 32 -18.08 -6.47 12.59
CA LEU A 32 -19.32 -5.74 12.91
C LEU A 32 -20.12 -5.31 11.67
N SER A 33 -19.63 -5.61 10.46
CA SER A 33 -20.34 -5.30 9.22
C SER A 33 -21.36 -6.37 8.86
N ASP A 34 -22.52 -5.97 8.32
CA ASP A 34 -23.64 -6.86 8.00
C ASP A 34 -23.28 -8.05 7.08
N ASP A 35 -22.28 -7.87 6.20
CA ASP A 35 -21.79 -8.95 5.34
C ASP A 35 -20.48 -9.58 5.80
N SER A 36 -19.92 -9.14 6.94
CA SER A 36 -18.70 -9.67 7.57
C SER A 36 -17.47 -9.72 6.63
N LYS A 37 -17.46 -8.92 5.56
CA LYS A 37 -16.34 -8.89 4.61
C LYS A 37 -15.31 -7.86 5.03
N ALA A 38 -14.05 -8.26 5.02
CA ALA A 38 -12.95 -7.36 5.27
C ALA A 38 -12.80 -6.32 4.14
N THR A 39 -12.11 -5.22 4.43
CA THR A 39 -11.67 -4.24 3.42
C THR A 39 -10.16 -4.35 3.26
N SER A 40 -9.69 -4.51 2.02
CA SER A 40 -8.28 -4.48 1.66
C SER A 40 -7.89 -3.11 1.16
N GLY A 41 -6.65 -2.70 1.43
CA GLY A 41 -6.08 -1.48 0.90
C GLY A 41 -4.61 -1.65 0.54
N TYR A 42 -4.16 -0.87 -0.44
CA TYR A 42 -2.75 -0.72 -0.73
C TYR A 42 -2.41 0.70 -1.19
N VAL A 43 -1.14 1.06 -1.06
CA VAL A 43 -0.53 2.29 -1.59
C VAL A 43 0.83 1.93 -2.16
N PHE A 44 1.15 2.45 -3.34
CA PHE A 44 2.47 2.38 -3.95
C PHE A 44 3.03 3.78 -4.13
N ASN A 45 4.27 3.97 -3.70
CA ASN A 45 5.01 5.22 -3.84
C ASN A 45 6.16 5.05 -4.84
N ILE A 46 6.46 6.12 -5.56
CA ILE A 46 7.71 6.32 -6.31
C ILE A 46 8.28 7.67 -5.93
N ALA A 47 9.58 7.75 -5.63
CA ALA A 47 10.26 8.98 -5.23
C ALA A 47 9.53 9.74 -4.08
N GLY A 48 8.94 8.96 -3.18
CA GLY A 48 8.16 9.39 -2.02
C GLY A 48 6.75 9.92 -2.32
N GLY A 49 6.29 9.94 -3.57
CA GLY A 49 4.92 10.32 -3.93
C GLY A 49 4.06 9.10 -4.32
N ALA A 50 2.79 9.10 -3.93
CA ALA A 50 1.87 8.00 -4.27
C ALA A 50 1.55 7.97 -5.78
N VAL A 51 1.72 6.79 -6.39
CA VAL A 51 1.46 6.55 -7.83
C VAL A 51 0.30 5.59 -8.09
N SER A 52 0.01 4.69 -7.15
CA SER A 52 -1.14 3.78 -7.21
C SER A 52 -1.68 3.54 -5.81
N TRP A 53 -2.99 3.53 -5.65
CA TRP A 53 -3.64 3.25 -4.38
C TRP A 53 -5.02 2.64 -4.60
N LYS A 54 -5.49 1.86 -3.63
CA LYS A 54 -6.79 1.21 -3.72
C LYS A 54 -7.37 0.96 -2.34
N SER A 55 -8.68 1.12 -2.23
CA SER A 55 -9.49 0.59 -1.13
C SER A 55 -10.58 -0.27 -1.75
N LYS A 56 -10.71 -1.52 -1.32
CA LYS A 56 -11.68 -2.46 -1.88
C LYS A 56 -12.19 -3.44 -0.83
N LYS A 57 -13.51 -3.58 -0.77
CA LYS A 57 -14.18 -4.64 -0.01
C LYS A 57 -13.83 -6.01 -0.60
N GLN A 58 -13.35 -6.93 0.24
CA GLN A 58 -12.98 -8.28 -0.18
C GLN A 58 -14.20 -9.04 -0.69
N THR A 59 -14.03 -9.83 -1.74
CA THR A 59 -15.09 -10.72 -2.24
C THR A 59 -15.13 -12.04 -1.49
N ILE A 60 -14.00 -12.45 -0.89
CA ILE A 60 -13.84 -13.68 -0.12
C ILE A 60 -14.12 -13.37 1.36
N LEU A 61 -14.88 -14.24 2.03
CA LEU A 61 -15.06 -14.18 3.47
C LEU A 61 -13.80 -14.70 4.17
N ALA A 62 -12.95 -13.78 4.61
CA ALA A 62 -11.85 -14.06 5.52
C ALA A 62 -12.40 -14.55 6.87
N GLN A 63 -11.78 -15.60 7.43
CA GLN A 63 -12.13 -16.17 8.74
C GLN A 63 -11.21 -15.69 9.87
N SER A 64 -10.20 -14.88 9.55
CA SER A 64 -9.29 -14.30 10.53
C SER A 64 -8.64 -13.05 9.95
N THR A 65 -8.08 -12.21 10.82
CA THR A 65 -7.24 -11.08 10.43
C THR A 65 -6.08 -11.53 9.53
N MET A 66 -5.44 -12.66 9.83
CA MET A 66 -4.36 -13.19 9.00
C MET A 66 -4.85 -13.54 7.57
N GLU A 67 -6.04 -14.13 7.42
CA GLU A 67 -6.59 -14.41 6.09
C GLU A 67 -6.92 -13.11 5.33
N SER A 68 -7.49 -12.10 6.00
CA SER A 68 -7.79 -10.82 5.34
C SER A 68 -6.53 -10.08 4.91
N GLU A 69 -5.51 -10.08 5.75
CA GLU A 69 -4.21 -9.46 5.46
C GLU A 69 -3.52 -10.15 4.29
N MET A 70 -3.54 -11.48 4.25
CA MET A 70 -2.97 -12.22 3.13
C MET A 70 -3.72 -11.98 1.81
N ILE A 71 -5.04 -11.76 1.85
CA ILE A 71 -5.81 -11.36 0.66
C ILE A 71 -5.40 -9.96 0.19
N ALA A 72 -5.21 -9.01 1.11
CA ALA A 72 -4.73 -7.67 0.75
C ALA A 72 -3.31 -7.73 0.16
N LEU A 73 -2.42 -8.50 0.80
CA LEU A 73 -1.03 -8.67 0.37
C LEU A 73 -0.95 -9.28 -1.02
N GLU A 74 -1.82 -10.23 -1.36
CA GLU A 74 -1.89 -10.76 -2.72
C GLU A 74 -2.30 -9.71 -3.73
N THR A 75 -3.32 -8.92 -3.44
CA THR A 75 -3.77 -7.86 -4.35
C THR A 75 -2.70 -6.78 -4.52
N ALA A 76 -1.96 -6.44 -3.46
CA ALA A 76 -0.81 -5.56 -3.54
C ALA A 76 0.33 -6.20 -4.34
N SER A 77 0.59 -7.49 -4.20
CA SER A 77 1.66 -8.18 -4.93
C SER A 77 1.40 -8.24 -6.44
N GLU A 78 0.15 -8.47 -6.85
CA GLU A 78 -0.24 -8.40 -8.27
C GLU A 78 -0.01 -7.00 -8.85
N GLU A 79 -0.43 -5.96 -8.14
CA GLU A 79 -0.20 -4.56 -8.54
C GLU A 79 1.30 -4.23 -8.61
N ALA A 80 2.08 -4.66 -7.61
CA ALA A 80 3.53 -4.46 -7.58
C ALA A 80 4.21 -5.10 -8.79
N SER A 81 3.82 -6.33 -9.14
CA SER A 81 4.35 -7.01 -10.31
C SER A 81 3.98 -6.29 -11.61
N TRP A 82 2.76 -5.76 -11.71
CA TRP A 82 2.32 -4.99 -12.86
C TRP A 82 3.10 -3.66 -12.98
N LEU A 83 3.19 -2.89 -11.90
CA LEU A 83 3.95 -1.64 -11.84
C LEU A 83 5.43 -1.86 -12.18
N ARG A 84 6.03 -2.95 -11.68
CA ARG A 84 7.41 -3.33 -12.04
C ARG A 84 7.57 -3.59 -13.53
N GLY A 85 6.60 -4.28 -14.15
CA GLY A 85 6.56 -4.49 -15.59
C GLY A 85 6.46 -3.18 -16.36
N LEU A 86 5.50 -2.33 -15.97
CA LEU A 86 5.30 -1.01 -16.57
C LEU A 86 6.57 -0.16 -16.51
N LEU A 87 7.25 -0.09 -15.36
CA LEU A 87 8.49 0.65 -15.20
C LEU A 87 9.62 0.11 -16.09
N SER A 88 9.65 -1.20 -16.32
CA SER A 88 10.66 -1.83 -17.18
C SER A 88 10.49 -1.48 -18.67
N GLU A 89 9.31 -1.02 -19.08
CA GLU A 89 9.02 -0.58 -20.45
C GLU A 89 9.33 0.91 -20.69
N ILE A 90 9.55 1.70 -19.63
CA ILE A 90 9.84 3.13 -19.73
C ILE A 90 11.32 3.32 -20.12
N PRO A 91 11.65 3.92 -21.29
CA PRO A 91 13.03 3.99 -21.79
C PRO A 91 14.01 4.77 -20.90
N LEU A 92 13.50 5.68 -20.07
CA LEU A 92 14.28 6.51 -19.16
C LEU A 92 14.41 5.90 -17.75
N TRP A 93 13.74 4.78 -17.48
CA TRP A 93 13.83 4.10 -16.20
C TRP A 93 15.07 3.19 -16.15
N GLU A 94 15.59 2.95 -14.95
CA GLU A 94 16.74 2.06 -14.78
C GLU A 94 16.47 0.69 -15.42
N ARG A 95 17.45 0.18 -16.18
CA ARG A 95 17.32 -1.08 -16.96
C ARG A 95 16.98 -2.31 -16.10
N SER A 96 17.19 -2.24 -14.79
CA SER A 96 16.84 -3.30 -13.86
C SER A 96 16.01 -2.73 -12.72
N VAL A 97 14.70 -3.00 -12.76
CA VAL A 97 13.82 -2.67 -11.63
C VAL A 97 14.02 -3.73 -10.55
N PRO A 98 14.49 -3.35 -9.34
CA PRO A 98 14.67 -4.30 -8.23
C PRO A 98 13.32 -4.93 -7.82
N PRO A 99 13.35 -6.00 -7.00
CA PRO A 99 12.13 -6.52 -6.39
C PRO A 99 11.39 -5.41 -5.62
N VAL A 100 10.08 -5.30 -5.82
CA VAL A 100 9.27 -4.27 -5.14
C VAL A 100 9.09 -4.66 -3.68
N LEU A 101 9.50 -3.79 -2.76
CA LEU A 101 9.28 -3.99 -1.33
C LEU A 101 7.84 -3.63 -0.97
N ILE A 102 7.10 -4.56 -0.36
CA ILE A 102 5.75 -4.34 0.16
C ILE A 102 5.80 -4.44 1.68
N HIS A 103 5.49 -3.33 2.33
CA HIS A 103 5.35 -3.22 3.77
C HIS A 103 3.96 -3.75 4.21
N CYS A 104 3.95 -4.67 5.16
CA CYS A 104 2.73 -5.21 5.77
C CYS A 104 2.89 -5.21 7.30
N ASP A 105 1.84 -4.88 8.05
CA ASP A 105 1.89 -4.87 9.52
C ASP A 105 1.52 -6.20 10.17
N SER A 106 1.10 -7.18 9.36
CA SER A 106 0.70 -8.51 9.82
C SER A 106 1.85 -9.52 9.71
N THR A 107 2.63 -9.66 10.77
CA THR A 107 3.67 -10.71 10.87
C THR A 107 3.11 -12.11 10.59
N ALA A 108 1.87 -12.38 11.02
CA ALA A 108 1.20 -13.65 10.77
C ALA A 108 0.96 -13.91 9.27
N ALA A 109 0.55 -12.89 8.50
CA ALA A 109 0.38 -13.01 7.06
C ALA A 109 1.73 -13.16 6.34
N ILE A 110 2.74 -12.38 6.74
CA ILE A 110 4.11 -12.46 6.21
C ILE A 110 4.67 -13.88 6.38
N SER A 111 4.68 -14.40 7.61
CA SER A 111 5.16 -15.75 7.88
C SER A 111 4.36 -16.81 7.11
N LYS A 112 3.07 -16.56 6.84
CA LYS A 112 2.24 -17.48 6.07
C LYS A 112 2.66 -17.56 4.61
N VAL A 113 2.89 -16.42 3.95
CA VAL A 113 3.28 -16.37 2.53
C VAL A 113 4.73 -16.77 2.30
N GLU A 114 5.61 -16.62 3.29
CA GLU A 114 6.99 -17.11 3.20
C GLU A 114 7.06 -18.64 3.30
N ASN A 115 6.14 -19.25 4.04
CA ASN A 115 6.06 -20.71 4.15
C ASN A 115 5.76 -21.34 2.78
N ARG A 116 6.57 -22.34 2.39
CA ARG A 116 6.40 -23.09 1.14
C ARG A 116 5.04 -23.77 1.03
N PHE A 117 4.46 -24.20 2.15
CA PHE A 117 3.21 -24.95 2.16
C PHE A 117 2.09 -24.19 2.87
N TYR A 118 0.92 -24.17 2.22
CA TYR A 118 -0.30 -23.66 2.82
C TYR A 118 -1.13 -24.79 3.42
N ASN A 119 -1.20 -24.83 4.74
CA ASN A 119 -1.92 -25.88 5.48
C ASN A 119 -3.43 -25.63 5.65
N GLY A 120 -3.98 -24.55 5.04
CA GLY A 120 -5.39 -24.23 5.18
C GLY A 120 -6.29 -24.95 4.17
N LYS A 121 -7.55 -25.17 4.55
CA LYS A 121 -8.51 -25.97 3.77
C LYS A 121 -9.18 -25.18 2.62
N LYS A 122 -9.28 -23.85 2.72
CA LYS A 122 -9.94 -23.01 1.71
C LYS A 122 -9.13 -22.89 0.43
N ARG A 123 -9.67 -23.40 -0.69
CA ARG A 123 -9.03 -23.34 -2.03
C ARG A 123 -8.74 -21.91 -2.49
N GLN A 124 -9.66 -20.98 -2.28
CA GLN A 124 -9.49 -19.58 -2.69
C GLN A 124 -8.30 -18.93 -1.95
N ILE A 125 -8.22 -19.12 -0.64
CA ILE A 125 -7.12 -18.61 0.18
C ILE A 125 -5.78 -19.26 -0.19
N ARG A 126 -5.79 -20.58 -0.47
CA ARG A 126 -4.60 -21.28 -0.98
C ARG A 126 -4.07 -20.68 -2.27
N ARG A 127 -4.96 -20.33 -3.21
CA ARG A 127 -4.54 -19.66 -4.47
C ARG A 127 -3.87 -18.33 -4.18
N LYS A 128 -4.44 -17.51 -3.29
CA LYS A 128 -3.87 -16.21 -2.88
C LYS A 128 -2.46 -16.37 -2.28
N HIS A 129 -2.29 -17.35 -1.39
CA HIS A 129 -0.98 -17.73 -0.87
C HIS A 129 0.00 -18.12 -1.99
N SER A 130 -0.41 -19.00 -2.92
CA SER A 130 0.44 -19.47 -4.00
C SER A 130 0.88 -18.33 -4.93
N THR A 131 -0.01 -17.39 -5.26
CA THR A 131 0.33 -16.19 -6.05
C THR A 131 1.44 -15.37 -5.38
N VAL A 132 1.28 -15.02 -4.09
CA VAL A 132 2.32 -14.25 -3.38
C VAL A 132 3.63 -15.04 -3.30
N ARG A 133 3.56 -16.35 -3.02
CA ARG A 133 4.74 -17.20 -2.92
C ARG A 133 5.50 -17.29 -4.24
N GLU A 134 4.79 -17.36 -5.36
CA GLU A 134 5.39 -17.37 -6.70
C GLU A 134 6.12 -16.06 -6.97
N LEU A 135 5.47 -14.91 -6.71
CA LEU A 135 6.07 -13.59 -6.88
C LEU A 135 7.31 -13.37 -5.99
N LEU A 136 7.29 -13.89 -4.76
CA LEU A 136 8.46 -13.94 -3.89
C LEU A 136 9.57 -14.83 -4.46
N THR A 137 9.21 -15.98 -5.04
CA THR A 137 10.18 -16.97 -5.58
C THR A 137 10.92 -16.44 -6.80
N ILE A 138 10.22 -15.77 -7.71
CA ILE A 138 10.82 -15.19 -8.92
C ILE A 138 11.51 -13.84 -8.64
N GLY A 139 11.47 -13.35 -7.40
CA GLY A 139 12.06 -12.07 -7.01
C GLY A 139 11.35 -10.85 -7.60
N ALA A 140 10.06 -10.96 -7.92
CA ALA A 140 9.28 -9.81 -8.39
C ALA A 140 8.93 -8.86 -7.22
N VAL A 141 8.68 -9.44 -6.04
CA VAL A 141 8.34 -8.71 -4.81
C VAL A 141 9.17 -9.21 -3.63
N ARG A 142 9.29 -8.36 -2.61
CA ARG A 142 9.74 -8.69 -1.26
C ARG A 142 8.71 -8.17 -0.28
N VAL A 143 8.58 -8.82 0.87
CA VAL A 143 7.65 -8.38 1.91
C VAL A 143 8.43 -8.20 3.20
N ASP A 144 8.16 -7.12 3.92
CA ASP A 144 8.72 -6.87 5.24
C ASP A 144 7.64 -6.37 6.20
N HIS A 145 7.98 -6.43 7.49
CA HIS A 145 7.09 -5.98 8.54
C HIS A 145 7.29 -4.48 8.81
N ILE A 146 6.19 -3.74 8.86
CA ILE A 146 6.14 -2.35 9.31
C ILE A 146 5.18 -2.20 10.51
N ARG A 147 5.38 -1.20 11.35
CA ARG A 147 4.41 -0.89 12.41
C ARG A 147 3.13 -0.29 11.82
N SER A 148 1.96 -0.63 12.35
CA SER A 148 0.65 -0.12 11.88
C SER A 148 0.54 1.42 11.92
N GLU A 149 1.29 2.10 12.79
CA GLU A 149 1.33 3.58 12.82
C GLU A 149 2.03 4.18 11.60
N GLN A 150 2.91 3.41 10.95
CA GLN A 150 3.71 3.82 9.79
C GLN A 150 3.16 3.26 8.48
N ASN A 151 2.18 2.34 8.54
CA ASN A 151 1.58 1.75 7.36
C ASN A 151 0.74 2.80 6.60
N LEU A 152 1.07 3.09 5.34
CA LEU A 152 0.33 4.09 4.57
C LEU A 152 -1.03 3.57 4.06
N ALA A 153 -1.25 2.26 4.06
CA ALA A 153 -2.50 1.66 3.61
C ALA A 153 -3.61 1.70 4.68
N ASP A 154 -3.27 1.95 5.95
CA ASP A 154 -4.17 1.95 7.11
C ASP A 154 -5.43 2.83 6.93
N PRO A 155 -5.34 4.08 6.44
CA PRO A 155 -6.52 4.92 6.21
C PRO A 155 -7.44 4.42 5.09
N LEU A 156 -6.98 3.49 4.26
CA LEU A 156 -7.77 2.93 3.15
C LEU A 156 -8.68 1.77 3.61
N THR A 157 -8.49 1.27 4.83
CA THR A 157 -9.19 0.09 5.35
C THR A 157 -9.89 0.36 6.70
N LYS A 158 -9.39 1.34 7.46
CA LYS A 158 -9.82 1.65 8.82
C LYS A 158 -10.39 3.08 8.90
N GLY A 159 -11.40 3.26 9.76
CA GLY A 159 -11.89 4.59 10.14
C GLY A 159 -10.96 5.20 11.19
N LEU A 160 -9.97 5.99 10.76
CA LEU A 160 -8.91 6.52 11.64
C LEU A 160 -9.16 7.97 12.07
N PRO A 161 -8.59 8.41 13.22
CA PRO A 161 -8.61 9.82 13.60
C PRO A 161 -7.99 10.71 12.52
N ARG A 162 -8.49 11.94 12.42
CA ARG A 162 -8.07 12.92 11.42
C ARG A 162 -6.55 13.13 11.40
N GLU A 163 -5.91 13.14 12.56
CA GLU A 163 -4.47 13.30 12.68
C GLU A 163 -3.69 12.19 11.96
N LYS A 164 -4.09 10.92 12.16
CA LYS A 164 -3.45 9.78 11.50
C LYS A 164 -3.63 9.86 9.98
N VAL A 165 -4.84 10.21 9.52
CA VAL A 165 -5.12 10.44 8.08
C VAL A 165 -4.22 11.54 7.51
N GLN A 166 -4.04 12.64 8.24
CA GLN A 166 -3.18 13.75 7.82
C GLN A 166 -1.69 13.36 7.79
N ASN A 167 -1.22 12.57 8.75
CA ASN A 167 0.16 12.09 8.79
C ASN A 167 0.43 11.11 7.65
N THR A 168 -0.47 10.18 7.39
CA THR A 168 -0.37 9.26 6.25
C THR A 168 -0.43 10.01 4.92
N ALA A 169 -1.29 11.03 4.78
CA ALA A 169 -1.35 11.86 3.57
C ALA A 169 -0.02 12.58 3.30
N LYS A 170 0.69 13.05 4.34
CA LYS A 170 2.05 13.58 4.21
C LYS A 170 3.05 12.50 3.77
N GLY A 171 2.90 11.27 4.26
CA GLY A 171 3.69 10.12 3.82
C GLY A 171 3.48 9.75 2.35
N MET A 172 2.28 9.97 1.82
CA MET A 172 1.96 9.90 0.37
C MET A 172 2.37 11.16 -0.41
N ARG A 173 2.95 12.15 0.29
CA ARG A 173 3.31 13.49 -0.18
C ARG A 173 2.19 14.31 -0.79
N LEU A 174 1.00 14.16 -0.23
CA LEU A 174 -0.07 15.12 -0.45
C LEU A 174 0.22 16.40 0.34
N MET A 175 0.76 17.42 -0.33
CA MET A 175 1.27 18.66 0.23
C MET A 175 0.65 19.89 -0.46
N PRO A 176 0.69 21.09 0.15
CA PRO A 176 0.22 22.31 -0.50
C PRO A 176 0.95 22.60 -1.82
N THR A 177 0.19 22.89 -2.88
CA THR A 177 0.71 23.18 -4.23
C THR A 177 1.35 24.57 -4.33
N GLU A 178 0.98 25.48 -3.44
CA GLU A 178 1.59 26.80 -3.33
C GLU A 178 2.55 26.83 -2.13
N PRO A 179 3.75 27.45 -2.27
CA PRO A 179 4.59 27.70 -1.10
C PRO A 179 3.78 28.56 -0.13
N ARG A 180 3.84 28.22 1.16
CA ARG A 180 3.33 29.14 2.20
C ARG A 180 4.08 30.45 2.02
N THR A 181 3.42 31.46 1.48
CA THR A 181 3.86 32.84 1.69
C THR A 181 3.79 33.06 3.18
N THR A 182 4.93 33.01 3.86
CA THR A 182 5.04 33.62 5.18
C THR A 182 4.58 35.06 4.99
N SER A 183 3.71 35.53 5.87
CA SER A 183 3.31 36.94 5.94
C SER A 183 4.49 37.88 6.20
N ASP A 184 5.70 37.34 6.36
CA ASP A 184 6.95 38.08 6.33
C ASP A 184 7.63 37.79 4.98
N GLY A 185 7.53 38.77 4.08
CA GLY A 185 8.09 38.73 2.74
C GLY A 185 9.62 38.79 2.74
N ASN A 186 10.28 37.70 3.16
CA ASN A 186 11.70 37.52 2.91
C ASN A 186 12.01 36.08 2.45
N PRO A 187 12.73 35.90 1.33
CA PRO A 187 13.20 34.59 0.90
C PRO A 187 14.32 34.11 1.84
N THR A 188 14.17 32.91 2.41
CA THR A 188 15.28 32.19 3.05
C THR A 188 16.26 31.71 1.97
N GLN A 189 17.55 32.02 2.20
CA GLN A 189 18.71 31.56 1.44
C GLN A 189 18.88 30.04 1.51
#